data_AF-A0A9D7GUN0-F1
#
_entry.id   AF-A0A9D7GUN0-F1
#
_cell.length_a   1.000
_cell.length_b   1.000
_cell.length_c   1.000
_cell.angle_alpha   90.00
_cell.angle_beta   90.00
_cell.angle_gamma   90.00
#
_symmetry.space_group_name_H-M   'P 1'
#
loop_
_entity.id
_entity.type
_entity.pdbx_description
1 polymer ?
#
loop_
_entity_poly.entity_id
_entity_poly.type
_entity_poly.pdbx_seq_one_letter_code
_entity_poly.pdbx_strand_id
1 'polypeptide(L)'
;MDQVRYVLAVLVLVSVPPALGLWFAVHPFARFWRRLGPVVSYAILLTPTAALAWALWTSRARLLGRDYHGQPWLMALAAAAALTAIWLQLKRRKHLTMSILAGVPEMSRSDRGQLLTEVIYGSIRHPRYIEFTLFVLAYAAVANYAGTWIVWLLG
;
A
#
# COMPACT_ATOMS: atom_id res chain seq x y z
N MET A 1 13.18 17.49 -11.96
CA MET A 1 12.10 16.53 -12.29
C MET A 1 12.59 15.08 -12.16
N ASP A 2 13.74 14.70 -12.73
CA ASP A 2 14.18 13.30 -12.69
C ASP A 2 14.42 12.74 -11.30
N GLN A 3 14.97 13.54 -10.37
CA GLN A 3 15.15 13.08 -8.98
C GLN A 3 13.82 12.77 -8.28
N VAL A 4 12.77 13.56 -8.53
CA VAL A 4 11.43 13.33 -7.96
C VAL A 4 10.86 12.03 -8.49
N ARG A 5 10.93 11.83 -9.81
CA ARG A 5 10.45 10.60 -10.47
C ARG A 5 11.17 9.37 -9.94
N TYR A 6 12.49 9.44 -9.82
CA TYR A 6 13.31 8.36 -9.28
C TYR A 6 12.98 8.04 -7.82
N VAL A 7 12.84 9.06 -6.95
CA VAL A 7 12.46 8.85 -5.54
C VAL A 7 11.09 8.19 -5.44
N LEU A 8 10.10 8.64 -6.22
CA LEU A 8 8.78 8.01 -6.25
C LEU A 8 8.86 6.56 -6.76
N ALA A 9 9.71 6.29 -7.75
CA ALA A 9 9.89 4.95 -8.28
C ALA A 9 10.45 4.00 -7.23
N VAL A 10 11.49 4.44 -6.51
CA VAL A 10 12.09 3.67 -5.42
C VAL A 10 11.11 3.49 -4.27
N LEU A 11 10.33 4.54 -3.93
CA LEU A 11 9.29 4.45 -2.90
C LEU A 11 8.30 3.35 -3.22
N VAL A 12 7.73 3.34 -4.43
CA VAL A 12 6.77 2.30 -4.87
C VAL A 12 7.42 0.92 -4.81
N LEU A 13 8.60 0.76 -5.42
CA LEU A 13 9.31 -0.52 -5.51
C LEU A 13 9.63 -1.11 -4.13
N VAL A 14 10.06 -0.28 -3.18
CA VAL A 14 10.55 -0.74 -1.87
C VAL A 14 9.43 -0.86 -0.85
N SER A 15 8.31 -0.14 -1.00
CA SER A 15 7.22 -0.16 -0.02
C SER A 15 6.05 -1.07 -0.40
N VAL A 16 5.64 -1.12 -1.67
CA VAL A 16 4.41 -1.81 -2.08
C VAL A 16 4.53 -3.33 -1.94
N PRO A 17 5.57 -4.01 -2.48
CA PRO A 17 5.68 -5.46 -2.33
C PRO A 17 5.78 -5.92 -0.87
N PRO A 18 6.59 -5.30 0.01
CA PRO A 18 6.60 -5.65 1.43
C PRO A 18 5.27 -5.38 2.13
N ALA A 19 4.57 -4.28 1.81
CA ALA A 19 3.28 -3.97 2.40
C ALA A 19 2.22 -5.02 2.02
N LEU A 20 2.17 -5.44 0.75
CA LEU A 20 1.29 -6.51 0.29
C LEU A 20 1.65 -7.85 0.94
N GLY A 21 2.94 -8.18 1.01
CA GLY A 21 3.42 -9.39 1.69
C GLY A 21 3.01 -9.43 3.15
N LEU A 22 3.17 -8.31 3.88
CA LEU A 22 2.73 -8.16 5.25
C LEU A 22 1.20 -8.31 5.37
N TRP A 23 0.44 -7.71 4.45
CA TRP A 23 -1.02 -7.84 4.41
C TRP A 23 -1.46 -9.30 4.28
N PHE A 24 -0.90 -10.05 3.32
CA PHE A 24 -1.17 -11.48 3.14
C PHE A 24 -0.66 -12.35 4.30
N ALA A 25 0.36 -11.92 5.02
CA ALA A 25 0.83 -12.61 6.21
C ALA A 25 -0.07 -12.37 7.42
N VAL A 26 -0.65 -11.17 7.57
CA VAL A 26 -1.51 -10.81 8.72
C VAL A 26 -2.93 -11.38 8.55
N HIS A 27 -3.64 -11.01 7.49
CA HIS A 27 -5.11 -11.17 7.45
C HIS A 27 -5.61 -12.63 7.37
N PRO A 28 -5.09 -13.49 6.47
CA PRO A 28 -5.49 -14.90 6.42
C PRO A 28 -5.18 -15.68 7.70
N PHE A 29 -4.15 -15.23 8.43
CA PHE A 29 -3.62 -15.91 9.62
C PHE A 29 -3.91 -15.15 10.92
N ALA A 30 -4.83 -14.18 10.92
CA ALA A 30 -5.10 -13.32 12.08
C ALA A 30 -5.40 -14.10 13.37
N ARG A 31 -6.10 -15.24 13.26
CA ARG A 31 -6.38 -16.13 14.42
C ARG A 31 -5.11 -16.72 15.04
N PHE A 32 -4.11 -17.03 14.22
CA PHE A 32 -2.81 -17.54 14.69
C PHE A 32 -2.04 -16.45 15.42
N TRP A 33 -1.88 -15.28 14.80
CA TRP A 33 -1.18 -14.13 15.38
C TRP A 33 -1.80 -13.66 16.69
N ARG A 34 -3.14 -13.62 16.78
CA ARG A 34 -3.87 -13.28 18.01
C ARG A 34 -3.55 -14.19 19.20
N ARG A 35 -3.07 -15.41 18.98
CA ARG A 35 -2.65 -16.31 20.07
C ARG A 35 -1.33 -15.86 20.71
N LEU A 36 -0.40 -15.37 19.90
CA LEU A 36 0.93 -14.89 20.31
C LEU A 36 0.89 -13.47 20.89
N GLY A 37 -0.16 -12.71 20.57
CA GLY A 37 -0.30 -11.32 20.95
C GLY A 37 0.39 -10.36 19.96
N PRO A 38 0.02 -9.07 19.97
CA PRO A 38 0.40 -8.13 18.92
C PRO A 38 1.92 -7.87 18.87
N VAL A 39 2.58 -7.72 20.03
CA VAL A 39 4.02 -7.41 20.09
C VAL A 39 4.86 -8.50 19.43
N VAL A 40 4.64 -9.76 19.83
CA VAL A 40 5.37 -10.92 19.28
C VAL A 40 5.04 -11.12 17.81
N SER A 41 3.77 -10.97 17.43
CA SER A 41 3.34 -11.13 16.03
C SER A 41 4.00 -10.11 15.11
N TYR A 42 3.98 -8.82 15.47
CA TYR A 42 4.64 -7.80 14.65
C TYR A 42 6.16 -7.91 14.68
N ALA A 43 6.78 -8.35 15.77
CA ALA A 43 8.21 -8.62 15.76
C ALA A 43 8.56 -9.68 14.70
N ILE A 44 7.83 -10.79 14.67
CA ILE A 44 8.02 -11.87 13.70
C ILE A 44 7.73 -11.41 12.27
N LEU A 45 6.68 -10.62 12.06
CA LEU A 45 6.23 -10.20 10.73
C LEU A 45 7.07 -9.06 10.14
N LEU A 46 7.49 -8.09 10.97
CA LEU A 46 8.26 -6.94 10.51
C LEU A 46 9.71 -7.31 10.18
N THR A 47 10.29 -8.36 10.78
CA THR A 47 11.64 -8.83 10.44
C THR A 47 11.77 -9.23 8.96
N PRO A 48 11.00 -10.19 8.41
CA PRO A 48 11.07 -10.55 7.00
C PRO A 48 10.59 -9.39 6.10
N THR A 49 9.64 -8.57 6.55
CA THR A 49 9.19 -7.38 5.81
C THR A 49 10.35 -6.38 5.62
N ALA A 50 11.11 -6.09 6.68
CA ALA A 50 12.27 -5.22 6.63
C ALA A 50 13.41 -5.82 5.81
N ALA A 51 13.65 -7.13 5.93
CA ALA A 51 14.63 -7.84 5.11
C ALA A 51 14.29 -7.77 3.61
N LEU A 52 13.01 -7.93 3.25
CA LEU A 52 12.55 -7.79 1.88
C LEU A 52 12.69 -6.35 1.38
N ALA A 53 12.27 -5.35 2.17
CA ALA A 53 12.45 -3.94 1.82
C ALA A 53 13.94 -3.60 1.60
N TRP A 54 14.83 -4.11 2.45
CA TRP A 54 16.28 -3.95 2.31
C TRP A 54 16.82 -4.62 1.03
N ALA A 55 16.39 -5.84 0.73
CA ALA A 55 16.78 -6.56 -0.48
C ALA A 55 16.32 -5.81 -1.75
N LEU A 56 15.10 -5.28 -1.76
CA LEU A 56 14.57 -4.45 -2.84
C LEU A 56 15.35 -3.13 -2.96
N TRP A 57 15.66 -2.48 -1.84
CA TRP A 57 16.45 -1.25 -1.82
C TRP A 57 17.84 -1.48 -2.42
N THR A 58 18.57 -2.50 -1.97
CA THR A 58 19.92 -2.81 -2.47
C THR A 58 19.90 -3.23 -3.94
N SER A 59 18.80 -3.81 -4.41
CA SER A 59 18.61 -4.25 -5.81
C SER A 59 17.91 -3.22 -6.71
N ARG A 60 17.55 -2.03 -6.18
CA ARG A 60 16.65 -1.07 -6.83
C ARG A 60 17.09 -0.65 -8.23
N ALA A 61 18.39 -0.44 -8.43
CA ALA A 61 18.92 0.01 -9.71
C ALA A 61 18.65 -0.99 -10.84
N ARG A 62 18.61 -2.29 -10.53
CA ARG A 62 18.26 -3.36 -11.48
C ARG A 62 16.75 -3.50 -11.63
N LEU A 63 16.03 -3.47 -10.52
CA LEU A 63 14.59 -3.76 -10.46
C LEU A 63 13.70 -2.63 -11.01
N LEU A 64 14.16 -1.38 -10.95
CA LEU A 64 13.43 -0.26 -11.56
C LEU A 64 13.34 -0.39 -13.09
N GLY A 65 14.33 -1.02 -13.72
CA GLY A 65 14.37 -1.22 -15.15
C GLY A 65 14.45 0.09 -15.94
N ARG A 66 13.86 0.08 -17.14
CA ARG A 66 13.93 1.20 -18.09
C ARG A 66 13.14 2.41 -17.58
N ASP A 67 13.75 3.60 -17.71
CA ASP A 67 13.08 4.90 -17.58
C ASP A 67 12.40 5.26 -18.92
N TYR A 68 11.10 5.52 -18.90
CA TYR A 68 10.31 5.94 -20.07
C TYR A 68 10.12 7.47 -20.19
N HIS A 69 10.81 8.23 -19.33
CA HIS A 69 10.76 9.68 -19.18
C HIS A 69 9.37 10.22 -18.80
N GLY A 70 9.30 11.48 -18.37
CA GLY A 70 8.03 12.11 -18.03
C GLY A 70 7.17 12.34 -19.27
N GLN A 71 5.88 12.00 -19.21
CA GLN A 71 4.93 12.22 -20.31
C GLN A 71 3.72 13.04 -19.82
N PRO A 72 3.29 14.10 -20.55
CA PRO A 72 2.22 14.98 -20.07
C PRO A 72 0.88 14.27 -19.82
N TRP A 73 0.50 13.32 -20.67
CA TRP A 73 -0.75 12.57 -20.49
C TRP A 73 -0.71 11.66 -19.24
N LEU A 74 0.47 11.13 -18.88
CA LEU A 74 0.65 10.41 -17.63
C LEU A 74 0.56 11.32 -16.41
N MET A 75 0.95 12.60 -16.53
CA MET A 75 0.74 13.57 -15.44
C MET A 75 -0.75 13.86 -15.24
N ALA A 76 -1.52 13.96 -16.33
CA ALA A 76 -2.97 14.10 -16.25
C ALA A 76 -3.63 12.87 -15.61
N LEU A 77 -3.20 11.67 -16.00
CA LEU A 77 -3.64 10.41 -15.38
C LEU A 77 -3.29 10.38 -13.88
N ALA A 78 -2.07 10.74 -13.52
CA ALA A 78 -1.62 10.78 -12.14
C ALA A 78 -2.44 11.76 -11.29
N ALA A 79 -2.72 12.94 -11.83
CA ALA A 79 -3.56 13.93 -11.16
C ALA A 79 -4.98 13.41 -10.95
N ALA A 80 -5.61 12.84 -11.97
CA ALA A 80 -6.94 12.25 -11.86
C ALA A 80 -6.97 11.12 -10.81
N ALA A 81 -6.03 10.17 -10.87
CA ALA A 81 -5.94 9.06 -9.94
C ALA A 81 -5.70 9.54 -8.50
N ALA A 82 -4.78 10.49 -8.28
CA ALA A 82 -4.48 11.04 -6.97
C ALA A 82 -5.68 11.80 -6.38
N LEU A 83 -6.38 12.63 -7.17
CA LEU A 83 -7.55 13.36 -6.71
C LEU A 83 -8.69 12.41 -6.30
N THR A 84 -8.94 11.36 -7.09
CA THR A 84 -9.92 10.33 -6.73
C THR A 84 -9.52 9.55 -5.47
N ALA A 85 -8.24 9.18 -5.34
CA ALA A 85 -7.73 8.51 -4.15
C ALA A 85 -7.85 9.38 -2.89
N ILE A 86 -7.51 10.66 -2.98
CA ILE A 86 -7.67 11.63 -1.90
C ILE A 86 -9.15 11.75 -1.51
N TRP A 87 -10.05 11.85 -2.49
CA TRP A 87 -11.50 11.90 -2.21
C TRP A 87 -11.97 10.66 -1.44
N LEU A 88 -11.56 9.45 -1.86
CA LEU A 88 -11.84 8.21 -1.14
C LEU A 88 -11.26 8.23 0.28
N GLN A 89 -10.00 8.66 0.43
CA GLN A 89 -9.33 8.78 1.71
C GLN A 89 -10.07 9.69 2.68
N LEU A 90 -10.54 10.85 2.20
CA LEU A 90 -11.29 11.82 2.99
C LEU A 90 -12.65 11.28 3.45
N LYS A 91 -13.31 10.44 2.64
CA LYS A 91 -14.54 9.74 3.03
C LYS A 91 -14.26 8.61 4.02
N ARG A 92 -13.19 7.85 3.81
CA ARG A 92 -12.80 6.69 4.62
C ARG A 92 -12.25 7.05 6.00
N ARG A 93 -11.45 8.12 6.11
CA ARG A 93 -10.73 8.50 7.34
C ARG A 93 -11.63 8.74 8.55
N LYS A 94 -12.92 8.97 8.32
CA LYS A 94 -13.93 9.08 9.38
C LYS A 94 -14.12 7.78 10.17
N HIS A 95 -13.77 6.63 9.58
CA HIS A 95 -14.05 5.31 10.16
C HIS A 95 -12.80 4.46 10.44
N LEU A 96 -11.73 4.63 9.67
CA LEU A 96 -10.52 3.79 9.78
C LEU A 96 -9.30 4.61 10.22
N THR A 97 -8.86 4.39 11.46
CA THR A 97 -7.59 4.88 12.00
C THR A 97 -6.39 4.08 11.44
N MET A 98 -5.17 4.60 11.62
CA MET A 98 -3.95 3.86 11.22
C MET A 98 -3.78 2.55 11.98
N SER A 99 -4.25 2.49 13.24
CA SER A 99 -4.24 1.26 14.04
C SER A 99 -5.12 0.17 13.42
N ILE A 100 -6.33 0.55 12.97
CA ILE A 100 -7.24 -0.38 12.29
C ILE A 100 -6.63 -0.82 10.95
N LEU A 101 -6.06 0.10 10.18
CA LEU A 101 -5.39 -0.22 8.91
C LEU A 101 -4.18 -1.14 9.07
N ALA A 102 -3.46 -1.03 10.19
CA ALA A 102 -2.35 -1.92 10.49
C ALA A 102 -2.81 -3.33 10.91
N GLY A 103 -4.09 -3.52 11.21
CA GLY A 103 -4.65 -4.81 11.68
C GLY A 103 -4.47 -5.05 13.18
N VAL A 104 -4.13 -4.02 13.96
CA VAL A 104 -3.96 -4.15 15.43
C VAL A 104 -5.24 -4.67 16.11
N PRO A 105 -6.45 -4.17 15.77
CA PRO A 105 -7.70 -4.72 16.30
C PRO A 105 -7.88 -6.22 16.02
N GLU A 106 -7.50 -6.69 14.84
CA GLU A 106 -7.69 -8.09 14.43
C GLU A 106 -6.85 -9.07 15.27
N MET A 107 -5.72 -8.56 15.77
CA MET A 107 -4.81 -9.27 16.68
C MET A 107 -5.14 -9.05 18.16
N SER A 108 -6.05 -8.14 18.48
CA SER A 108 -6.57 -7.98 19.83
C SER A 108 -7.60 -9.08 20.15
N ARG A 109 -7.63 -9.54 21.40
CA ARG A 109 -8.66 -10.45 21.89
C ARG A 109 -9.91 -9.72 22.41
N SER A 110 -9.79 -8.43 22.70
CA SER A 110 -10.88 -7.62 23.27
C SER A 110 -11.75 -6.94 22.23
N ASP A 111 -11.25 -6.79 20.99
CA ASP A 111 -11.98 -6.12 19.92
C ASP A 111 -12.86 -7.13 19.15
N ARG A 112 -14.17 -6.86 19.08
CA ARG A 112 -15.14 -7.69 18.35
C ARG A 112 -15.35 -7.24 16.91
N GLY A 113 -14.81 -6.07 16.54
CA GLY A 113 -15.05 -5.44 15.25
C GLY A 113 -16.49 -4.94 15.08
N GLN A 114 -16.67 -4.01 14.15
CA GLN A 114 -17.99 -3.51 13.75
C GLN A 114 -18.05 -3.46 12.22
N LEU A 115 -19.17 -3.92 11.66
CA LEU A 115 -19.42 -3.78 10.23
C LEU A 115 -19.76 -2.31 9.92
N LEU A 116 -18.97 -1.69 9.06
CA LEU A 116 -19.22 -0.35 8.56
C LEU A 116 -20.16 -0.42 7.36
N THR A 117 -21.27 0.30 7.42
CA THR A 117 -22.26 0.40 6.32
C THR A 117 -22.57 1.85 5.95
N GLU A 118 -21.94 2.81 6.62
CA GLU A 118 -22.19 4.23 6.45
C GLU A 118 -21.26 4.88 5.40
N VAL A 119 -21.69 6.03 4.89
CA VAL A 119 -20.90 6.88 3.98
C VAL A 119 -20.39 6.07 2.78
N ILE A 120 -19.07 5.92 2.63
CA ILE A 120 -18.47 5.25 1.48
C ILE A 120 -18.63 3.73 1.55
N TYR A 121 -18.79 3.19 2.76
CA TYR A 121 -18.95 1.75 2.98
C TYR A 121 -20.35 1.24 2.62
N GLY A 122 -21.35 2.13 2.49
CA GLY A 122 -22.67 1.78 1.97
C GLY A 122 -22.68 1.49 0.46
N SER A 123 -21.70 2.01 -0.29
CA SER A 123 -21.59 1.83 -1.75
C SER A 123 -20.43 0.92 -2.15
N ILE A 124 -19.31 0.97 -1.42
CA ILE A 124 -18.07 0.27 -1.77
C ILE A 124 -17.62 -0.57 -0.57
N ARG A 125 -17.46 -1.88 -0.76
CA ARG A 125 -17.01 -2.78 0.31
C ARG A 125 -15.56 -2.54 0.75
N HIS A 126 -14.68 -2.24 -0.22
CA HIS A 126 -13.24 -2.08 0.02
C HIS A 126 -12.67 -0.77 -0.55
N PRO A 127 -13.14 0.41 -0.10
CA PRO A 127 -12.69 1.70 -0.64
C PRO A 127 -11.19 1.95 -0.42
N ARG A 128 -10.59 1.31 0.60
CA ARG A 128 -9.15 1.39 0.87
C ARG A 128 -8.30 0.72 -0.22
N TYR A 129 -8.79 -0.36 -0.84
CA TYR A 129 -8.03 -1.04 -1.90
C TYR A 129 -8.03 -0.19 -3.17
N ILE A 130 -9.19 0.38 -3.52
CA ILE A 130 -9.28 1.34 -4.62
C ILE A 130 -8.37 2.54 -4.38
N GLU A 131 -8.41 3.13 -3.17
CA GLU A 131 -7.53 4.23 -2.76
C GLU A 131 -6.04 3.86 -2.93
N PHE A 132 -5.63 2.69 -2.42
CA PHE A 132 -4.25 2.23 -2.52
C PHE A 132 -3.81 2.01 -3.97
N THR A 133 -4.58 1.28 -4.77
CA THR A 133 -4.29 1.03 -6.18
C THR A 133 -4.21 2.33 -6.99
N LEU A 134 -5.07 3.31 -6.72
CA LEU A 134 -5.04 4.62 -7.38
C LEU A 134 -3.83 5.47 -6.97
N PHE A 135 -3.41 5.45 -5.70
CA PHE A 135 -2.18 6.13 -5.29
C PHE A 135 -0.94 5.48 -5.91
N VAL A 136 -0.87 4.14 -5.96
CA VAL A 136 0.23 3.44 -6.64
C VAL A 136 0.22 3.74 -8.13
N LEU A 137 -0.95 3.79 -8.78
CA LEU A 137 -1.10 4.22 -10.18
C LEU A 137 -0.56 5.64 -10.39
N ALA A 138 -0.93 6.58 -9.52
CA ALA A 138 -0.46 7.96 -9.62
C ALA A 138 1.06 8.04 -9.52
N TYR A 139 1.67 7.33 -8.57
CA TYR A 139 3.12 7.29 -8.43
C TYR A 139 3.81 6.59 -9.61
N ALA A 140 3.26 5.47 -10.11
CA ALA A 140 3.79 4.78 -11.28
C ALA A 140 3.71 5.66 -12.55
N ALA A 141 2.63 6.43 -12.72
CA ALA A 141 2.46 7.36 -13.83
C ALA A 141 3.42 8.55 -13.76
N VAL A 142 3.66 9.12 -12.57
CA VAL A 142 4.65 10.21 -12.40
C VAL A 142 6.06 9.68 -12.61
N ALA A 143 6.40 8.56 -11.96
CA ALA A 143 7.72 7.95 -12.01
C ALA A 143 8.04 7.45 -13.43
N ASN A 144 7.12 6.73 -14.06
CA ASN A 144 7.21 6.13 -15.38
C ASN A 144 8.46 5.24 -15.58
N TYR A 145 8.73 4.35 -14.61
CA TYR A 145 9.73 3.30 -14.70
C TYR A 145 9.05 1.95 -14.97
N ALA A 146 9.69 1.06 -15.72
CA ALA A 146 9.15 -0.28 -15.98
C ALA A 146 8.79 -1.04 -14.68
N GLY A 147 9.68 -0.98 -13.69
CA GLY A 147 9.48 -1.63 -12.39
C GLY A 147 8.24 -1.11 -11.64
N THR A 148 7.92 0.18 -11.72
CA THR A 148 6.73 0.72 -11.03
C THR A 148 5.43 0.25 -11.66
N TRP A 149 5.40 0.09 -12.98
CA TRP A 149 4.24 -0.45 -13.68
C TRP A 149 4.03 -1.93 -13.38
N ILE A 150 5.11 -2.71 -13.32
CA ILE A 150 5.04 -4.12 -12.90
C ILE A 150 4.49 -4.23 -11.47
N VAL A 151 5.01 -3.42 -10.55
CA VAL A 151 4.51 -3.40 -9.16
C VAL A 151 3.02 -3.04 -9.10
N TRP A 152 2.58 -2.05 -9.90
CA TRP A 152 1.17 -1.68 -9.96
C TRP A 152 0.27 -2.78 -10.54
N LEU A 153 0.72 -3.48 -11.59
CA LEU A 153 -0.06 -4.56 -12.22
C LEU A 153 -0.18 -5.81 -11.33
N LEU A 154 0.81 -6.05 -10.47
CA LEU A 154 0.85 -7.23 -9.59
C LEU A 154 0.24 -6.99 -8.20
N GLY A 155 -0.08 -5.75 -7.85
CA GLY A 155 -0.62 -5.36 -6.53
C GLY A 155 -2.12 -5.14 -6.52
#